data_AF-X6KLJ7-F1
#
_entry.id   AF-X6KLJ7-F1
#
_cell.length_a   1.000
_cell.length_b   1.000
_cell.length_c   1.000
_cell.angle_alpha   90.00
_cell.angle_beta   90.00
_cell.angle_gamma   90.00
#
_symmetry.space_group_name_H-M   'P 1'
#
loop_
_entity.id
_entity.type
_entity.pdbx_description
1 polymer ?
#
loop_
_entity_poly.entity_id
_entity_poly.type
_entity_poly.pdbx_seq_one_letter_code
_entity_poly.pdbx_strand_id
1 'polypeptide(L)'
;MKIELTPDEEAVVARIEFDPAKVRDHEAWKQNSELAFSLGRSILDREAVPDHRHRYFTDAAYNPAGRGKSRMERWRINGNSDGDILRHNNFLPYLRYFIYGPNLPLHLIEAFKTRVTECGQVSSGDMPMLTKYARQIWRESGKIYDADSFYQMALECGLNNFRAPSIYRAIREAR
;
A
#
# COMPACT_ATOMS: atom_id res chain seq x y z
N MET A 1 -11.38 -0.59 0.87
CA MET A 1 -11.62 -0.39 2.31
C MET A 1 -10.95 0.91 2.72
N LYS A 2 -11.73 1.96 2.97
CA LYS A 2 -11.25 3.26 3.43
C LYS A 2 -11.21 3.25 4.97
N ILE A 3 -10.18 3.80 5.59
CA ILE A 3 -10.21 4.06 7.04
C ILE A 3 -11.27 5.12 7.35
N GLU A 4 -11.79 5.11 8.57
CA GLU A 4 -12.63 6.19 9.04
C GLU A 4 -11.78 7.45 9.23
N LEU A 5 -12.21 8.56 8.62
CA LEU A 5 -11.56 9.85 8.70
C LEU A 5 -12.46 10.83 9.46
N THR A 6 -11.85 11.71 10.25
CA THR A 6 -12.56 12.83 10.86
C THR A 6 -12.98 13.84 9.79
N PRO A 7 -13.96 14.72 10.08
CA PRO A 7 -14.36 15.77 9.13
C PRO A 7 -13.19 16.65 8.66
N ASP A 8 -12.25 16.98 9.55
CA ASP A 8 -11.08 17.78 9.22
C ASP A 8 -10.11 17.01 8.31
N GLU A 9 -9.89 15.71 8.58
CA GLU A 9 -9.07 14.85 7.73
C GLU A 9 -9.67 14.67 6.34
N GLU A 10 -10.99 14.51 6.22
CA GLU A 10 -11.68 14.46 4.93
C GLU A 10 -11.48 15.76 4.13
N ALA A 11 -11.57 16.91 4.81
CA ALA A 11 -11.34 18.20 4.18
C ALA A 11 -9.90 18.36 3.67
N VAL A 12 -8.91 17.82 4.39
CA VAL A 12 -7.51 17.79 3.95
C VAL A 12 -7.32 16.81 2.79
N VAL A 13 -7.88 15.60 2.88
CA VAL A 13 -7.81 14.56 1.84
C VAL A 13 -8.37 15.05 0.51
N ALA A 14 -9.47 15.80 0.52
CA ALA A 14 -10.08 16.36 -0.69
C ALA A 14 -9.16 17.36 -1.44
N ARG A 15 -8.13 17.87 -0.77
CA ARG A 15 -7.19 18.86 -1.32
C ARG A 15 -5.82 18.29 -1.67
N ILE A 16 -5.52 17.05 -1.26
CA ILE A 16 -4.25 16.39 -1.56
C ILE A 16 -4.31 15.77 -2.95
N GLU A 17 -3.28 16.04 -3.75
CA GLU A 17 -2.96 15.25 -4.93
C GLU A 17 -2.03 14.09 -4.52
N PHE A 18 -2.52 12.86 -4.62
CA PHE A 18 -1.80 11.66 -4.21
C PHE A 18 -0.87 11.12 -5.31
N ASP A 19 -1.07 11.53 -6.56
CA ASP A 19 -0.19 11.17 -7.68
C ASP A 19 0.98 12.17 -7.76
N PRO A 20 2.22 11.77 -7.38
CA PRO A 20 3.36 12.69 -7.39
C PRO A 20 3.65 13.28 -8.77
N ALA A 21 3.25 12.60 -9.86
CA ALA A 21 3.50 13.06 -11.22
C ALA A 21 2.57 14.22 -11.66
N LYS A 22 1.50 14.48 -10.91
CA LYS A 22 0.55 15.58 -11.18
C LYS A 22 0.90 16.87 -10.46
N VAL A 23 1.76 16.81 -9.44
CA VAL A 23 2.26 17.97 -8.70
C VAL A 23 3.43 18.58 -9.47
N ARG A 24 3.16 19.56 -10.34
CA ARG A 24 4.13 20.03 -11.35
C ARG A 24 4.81 21.35 -11.01
N ASP A 25 4.16 22.22 -10.24
CA ASP A 25 4.72 23.51 -9.84
C ASP A 25 5.22 23.50 -8.39
N HIS A 26 6.21 24.34 -8.11
CA HIS A 26 6.88 24.40 -6.81
C HIS A 26 5.92 24.83 -5.67
N GLU A 27 4.94 25.67 -5.96
CA GLU A 27 4.00 26.16 -4.95
C GLU A 27 2.97 25.09 -4.59
N ALA A 28 2.38 24.42 -5.59
CA ALA A 28 1.56 23.24 -5.37
C ALA A 28 2.33 22.13 -4.66
N TRP A 29 3.62 21.96 -4.96
CA TRP A 29 4.47 21.02 -4.23
C TRP A 29 4.52 21.34 -2.75
N LYS A 30 4.81 22.59 -2.40
CA LYS A 30 4.91 23.03 -1.00
C LYS A 30 3.57 22.87 -0.28
N GLN A 31 2.48 23.27 -0.91
CA GLN A 31 1.14 23.14 -0.35
C GLN A 31 0.75 21.68 -0.14
N ASN A 32 0.95 20.83 -1.14
CA ASN A 32 0.64 19.40 -1.05
C ASN A 32 1.49 18.69 0.00
N SER A 33 2.76 19.09 0.15
CA SER A 33 3.68 18.56 1.16
C SER A 33 3.20 18.84 2.59
N GLU A 34 2.74 20.07 2.87
CA GLU A 34 2.20 20.41 4.20
C GLU A 34 0.86 19.73 4.48
N LEU A 35 -0.01 19.59 3.47
CA LEU A 35 -1.25 18.83 3.60
C LEU A 35 -0.97 17.35 3.91
N ALA A 36 -0.03 16.73 3.19
CA ALA A 36 0.40 15.35 3.42
C ALA A 36 1.00 15.16 4.81
N PHE A 37 1.81 16.12 5.28
CA PHE A 37 2.34 16.12 6.64
C PHE A 37 1.24 16.19 7.69
N SER A 38 0.34 17.17 7.57
CA SER A 38 -0.77 17.36 8.51
C SER A 38 -1.66 16.13 8.59
N LEU A 39 -2.03 15.57 7.45
CA LEU A 39 -2.87 14.37 7.39
C LEU A 39 -2.14 13.15 7.94
N GLY A 40 -0.90 12.92 7.50
CA GLY A 40 -0.07 11.81 7.93
C GLY A 40 0.13 11.80 9.43
N ARG A 41 0.43 12.96 10.04
CA ARG A 41 0.51 13.11 11.50
C ARG A 41 -0.82 12.78 12.17
N SER A 42 -1.92 13.38 11.71
CA SER A 42 -3.25 13.17 12.31
C SER A 42 -3.65 11.69 12.36
N ILE A 43 -3.54 10.98 11.23
CA ILE A 43 -3.98 9.57 11.15
C ILE A 43 -3.03 8.61 11.88
N LEU A 44 -1.74 8.92 11.95
CA LEU A 44 -0.75 8.09 12.65
C LEU A 44 -0.82 8.31 14.16
N ASP A 45 -0.91 9.56 14.62
CA ASP A 45 -0.94 9.90 16.04
C ASP A 45 -2.20 9.33 16.74
N ARG A 46 -3.32 9.15 16.00
CA ARG A 46 -4.55 8.51 16.52
C ARG A 46 -4.67 7.01 16.18
N GLU A 47 -3.62 6.40 15.64
CA GLU A 47 -3.57 4.96 15.30
C GLU A 47 -4.70 4.52 14.34
N ALA A 48 -5.10 5.39 13.40
CA ALA A 48 -6.18 5.11 12.45
C ALA A 48 -5.81 4.07 11.39
N VAL A 49 -4.51 3.91 11.15
CA VAL A 49 -3.97 3.08 10.07
C VAL A 49 -3.92 1.62 10.54
N PRO A 50 -4.57 0.68 9.83
CA PRO A 50 -4.48 -0.74 10.16
C PRO A 50 -3.03 -1.23 10.25
N ASP A 51 -2.74 -2.09 11.23
CA ASP A 51 -1.38 -2.57 11.55
C ASP A 51 -0.65 -3.14 10.32
N HIS A 52 -1.32 -3.94 9.48
CA HIS A 52 -0.69 -4.51 8.28
C HIS A 52 -0.29 -3.43 7.25
N ARG A 53 -1.03 -2.32 7.17
CA ARG A 53 -0.67 -1.18 6.31
C ARG A 53 0.49 -0.40 6.89
N HIS A 54 0.51 -0.21 8.21
CA HIS A 54 1.64 0.42 8.88
C HIS A 54 2.93 -0.41 8.69
N ARG A 55 2.87 -1.73 8.94
CA ARG A 55 3.99 -2.66 8.72
C ARG A 55 4.46 -2.73 7.28
N TYR A 56 3.57 -2.61 6.30
CA TYR A 56 3.97 -2.50 4.89
C TYR A 56 5.03 -1.40 4.66
N PHE A 57 4.97 -0.30 5.42
CA PHE A 57 5.95 0.77 5.35
C PHE A 57 7.14 0.55 6.30
N THR A 58 6.89 0.16 7.54
CA THR A 58 7.89 0.20 8.63
C THR A 58 8.65 -1.11 8.86
N ASP A 59 8.10 -2.26 8.45
CA ASP A 59 8.66 -3.58 8.72
C ASP A 59 9.38 -4.17 7.48
N ALA A 60 10.63 -4.57 7.67
CA ALA A 60 11.45 -5.20 6.63
C ALA A 60 10.86 -6.52 6.14
N ALA A 61 10.19 -7.29 7.00
CA ALA A 61 9.54 -8.53 6.62
C ALA A 61 8.36 -8.32 5.64
N TYR A 62 7.81 -7.10 5.61
CA TYR A 62 6.73 -6.72 4.70
C TYR A 62 7.24 -6.03 3.42
N ASN A 63 8.55 -6.04 3.17
CA ASN A 63 9.15 -5.48 1.96
C ASN A 63 9.86 -6.58 1.15
N PRO A 64 9.14 -7.37 0.33
CA PRO A 64 9.73 -8.52 -0.37
C PRO A 64 10.85 -8.16 -1.34
N ALA A 65 10.90 -6.92 -1.85
CA ALA A 65 11.98 -6.40 -2.68
C ALA A 65 13.06 -5.63 -1.89
N GLY A 66 12.89 -5.50 -0.57
CA GLY A 66 13.67 -4.64 0.31
C GLY A 66 15.07 -5.12 0.67
N ARG A 67 15.42 -6.37 0.34
CA ARG A 67 16.72 -6.99 0.67
C ARG A 67 17.06 -6.86 2.18
N GLY A 68 16.07 -7.14 3.04
CA GLY A 68 16.21 -7.05 4.49
C GLY A 68 15.99 -5.66 5.07
N LYS A 69 15.57 -4.68 4.27
CA LYS A 69 15.20 -3.32 4.73
C LYS A 69 13.73 -3.02 4.49
N SER A 70 13.10 -2.32 5.42
CA SER A 70 11.76 -1.77 5.28
C SER A 70 11.72 -0.63 4.27
N ARG A 71 10.51 -0.18 3.92
CA ARG A 71 10.37 0.96 3.02
C ARG A 71 10.83 2.24 3.73
N MET A 72 10.55 2.38 5.04
CA MET A 72 10.96 3.48 5.90
C MET A 72 12.47 3.57 6.11
N GLU A 73 13.16 2.45 6.33
CA GLU A 73 14.62 2.45 6.59
C GLU A 73 15.42 3.09 5.46
N ARG A 74 14.97 2.96 4.21
CA ARG A 74 15.60 3.62 3.05
C ARG A 74 15.64 5.14 3.19
N TRP A 75 14.64 5.74 3.83
CA TRP A 75 14.59 7.18 4.09
C TRP A 75 15.51 7.58 5.23
N ARG A 76 15.53 6.78 6.29
CA ARG A 76 16.35 7.02 7.48
C ARG A 76 17.84 6.94 7.17
N ILE A 77 18.26 6.00 6.32
CA ILE A 77 19.64 5.91 5.83
C ILE A 77 20.05 7.18 5.08
N ASN A 78 19.10 7.85 4.42
CA ASN A 78 19.32 9.13 3.73
C ASN A 78 19.17 10.35 4.66
N GLY A 79 19.08 10.16 5.98
CA GLY A 79 19.03 11.24 6.97
C GLY A 79 17.66 11.92 7.14
N ASN A 80 16.58 11.37 6.58
CA ASN A 80 15.25 11.99 6.71
C ASN A 80 14.65 11.77 8.12
N SER A 81 14.13 12.85 8.71
CA SER A 81 13.25 12.78 9.89
C SER A 81 11.86 12.22 9.53
N ASP A 82 11.03 11.89 10.52
CA ASP A 82 9.64 11.50 10.23
C ASP A 82 8.87 12.65 9.54
N GLY A 83 9.12 13.88 9.98
CA GLY A 83 8.50 15.05 9.38
C GLY A 83 8.92 15.27 7.94
N ASP A 84 10.17 14.98 7.59
CA ASP A 84 10.66 15.04 6.21
C ASP A 84 10.00 13.95 5.36
N ILE A 85 9.89 12.72 5.88
CA ILE A 85 9.25 11.61 5.18
C ILE A 85 7.79 11.96 4.84
N LEU A 86 7.02 12.43 5.82
CA LEU A 86 5.61 12.75 5.64
C LEU A 86 5.37 13.91 4.65
N ARG A 87 6.31 14.85 4.54
CA ARG A 87 6.27 15.95 3.55
C ARG A 87 6.69 15.51 2.16
N HIS A 88 7.36 14.37 2.01
CA HIS A 88 8.00 14.04 0.76
C HIS A 88 7.00 13.48 -0.27
N ASN A 89 7.06 13.94 -1.52
CA ASN A 89 6.19 13.46 -2.61
C ASN A 89 6.17 11.93 -2.78
N ASN A 90 7.35 11.28 -2.74
CA ASN A 90 7.43 9.82 -2.80
C ASN A 90 6.80 9.08 -1.60
N PHE A 91 6.33 9.80 -0.56
CA PHE A 91 5.53 9.24 0.51
C PHE A 91 4.02 9.19 0.18
N LEU A 92 3.53 10.02 -0.75
CA LEU A 92 2.11 10.09 -1.13
C LEU A 92 1.50 8.73 -1.52
N PRO A 93 2.20 7.82 -2.24
CA PRO A 93 1.65 6.49 -2.51
C PRO A 93 1.44 5.64 -1.24
N TYR A 94 2.28 5.80 -0.23
CA TYR A 94 2.11 5.12 1.08
C TYR A 94 0.95 5.73 1.85
N LEU A 95 0.85 7.05 1.88
CA LEU A 95 -0.28 7.75 2.51
C LEU A 95 -1.62 7.36 1.86
N ARG A 96 -1.64 7.28 0.51
CA ARG A 96 -2.81 6.77 -0.24
C ARG A 96 -3.16 5.34 0.18
N TYR A 97 -2.17 4.46 0.30
CA TYR A 97 -2.39 3.08 0.73
C TYR A 97 -2.93 3.03 2.17
N PHE A 98 -2.38 3.82 3.08
CA PHE A 98 -2.85 3.90 4.47
C PHE A 98 -4.35 4.22 4.54
N ILE A 99 -4.81 5.17 3.72
CA ILE A 99 -6.20 5.64 3.73
C ILE A 99 -7.11 4.68 2.96
N TYR A 100 -6.81 4.42 1.69
CA TYR A 100 -7.73 3.78 0.75
C TYR A 100 -7.50 2.29 0.56
N GLY A 101 -6.36 1.78 1.01
CA GLY A 101 -5.91 0.43 0.70
C GLY A 101 -5.39 0.30 -0.74
N PRO A 102 -5.35 -0.94 -1.28
CA PRO A 102 -4.69 -1.26 -2.53
C PRO A 102 -5.20 -0.42 -3.68
N ASN A 103 -4.32 -0.07 -4.63
CA ASN A 103 -4.72 0.61 -5.86
C ASN A 103 -5.33 -0.38 -6.88
N LEU A 104 -6.40 -1.08 -6.48
CA LEU A 104 -7.15 -2.03 -7.29
C LEU A 104 -8.66 -1.77 -7.18
N PRO A 105 -9.44 -2.03 -8.24
CA PRO A 105 -10.90 -2.02 -8.18
C PRO A 105 -11.42 -2.98 -7.10
N LEU A 106 -12.44 -2.53 -6.35
CA LEU A 106 -12.97 -3.29 -5.21
C LEU A 106 -13.42 -4.70 -5.60
N HIS A 107 -14.03 -4.88 -6.77
CA HIS A 107 -14.48 -6.19 -7.23
C HIS A 107 -13.33 -7.19 -7.42
N LEU A 108 -12.12 -6.74 -7.79
CA LEU A 108 -10.94 -7.62 -7.91
C LEU A 108 -10.41 -8.03 -6.54
N ILE A 109 -10.43 -7.10 -5.58
CA ILE A 109 -10.03 -7.36 -4.20
C ILE A 109 -11.00 -8.38 -3.57
N GLU A 110 -12.31 -8.18 -3.71
CA GLU A 110 -13.32 -9.11 -3.18
C GLU A 110 -13.25 -10.48 -3.86
N ALA A 111 -13.03 -10.54 -5.17
CA ALA A 111 -12.84 -11.80 -5.88
C ALA A 111 -11.65 -12.60 -5.33
N PHE A 112 -10.51 -11.93 -5.08
CA PHE A 112 -9.35 -12.55 -4.46
C PHE A 112 -9.62 -12.95 -3.00
N LYS A 113 -10.29 -12.11 -2.23
CA LYS A 113 -10.66 -12.36 -0.82
C LYS A 113 -11.55 -13.60 -0.67
N THR A 114 -12.55 -13.76 -1.54
CA THR A 114 -13.38 -14.97 -1.59
C THR A 114 -12.52 -16.20 -1.78
N ARG A 115 -11.58 -16.15 -2.74
CA ARG A 115 -10.68 -17.27 -3.02
C ARG A 115 -9.76 -17.61 -1.85
N VAL A 116 -9.30 -16.61 -1.10
CA VAL A 116 -8.51 -16.81 0.13
C VAL A 116 -9.37 -17.44 1.23
N THR A 117 -10.62 -16.99 1.38
CA THR A 117 -11.56 -17.47 2.40
C THR A 117 -11.96 -18.93 2.16
N GLU A 118 -12.11 -19.34 0.89
CA GLU A 118 -12.39 -20.74 0.50
C GLU A 118 -11.27 -21.72 0.92
N CYS A 119 -10.04 -21.23 1.13
CA CYS A 119 -8.95 -22.06 1.66
C CYS A 119 -9.04 -22.27 3.18
N GLY A 120 -9.93 -21.55 3.89
CA GLY A 120 -9.95 -21.50 5.35
C GLY A 120 -8.61 -21.00 5.91
N GLN A 121 -7.92 -21.85 6.67
CA GLN A 121 -6.54 -21.55 7.09
C GLN A 121 -5.58 -21.82 5.93
N VAL A 122 -5.23 -20.75 5.20
CA VAL A 122 -4.28 -20.82 4.08
C VAL A 122 -3.01 -21.57 4.49
N SER A 123 -2.60 -22.54 3.69
CA SER A 123 -1.39 -23.34 3.85
C SER A 123 -0.42 -23.13 2.67
N SER A 124 0.77 -23.74 2.73
CA SER A 124 1.70 -23.71 1.59
C SER A 124 1.12 -24.42 0.35
N GLY A 125 0.22 -25.39 0.53
CA GLY A 125 -0.44 -26.12 -0.56
C GLY A 125 -1.43 -25.27 -1.36
N ASP A 126 -1.97 -24.21 -0.77
CA ASP A 126 -2.94 -23.31 -1.42
C ASP A 126 -2.26 -22.24 -2.28
N MET A 127 -0.98 -21.95 -2.01
CA MET A 127 -0.25 -20.86 -2.67
C MET A 127 -0.13 -21.00 -4.19
N PRO A 128 0.07 -22.19 -4.79
CA PRO A 128 0.05 -22.35 -6.24
C PRO A 128 -1.28 -21.92 -6.87
N MET A 129 -2.40 -22.21 -6.20
CA MET A 129 -3.73 -21.83 -6.66
C MET A 129 -3.93 -20.31 -6.53
N LEU A 130 -3.61 -19.74 -5.37
CA LEU A 130 -3.78 -18.30 -5.12
C LEU A 130 -2.87 -17.44 -6.03
N THR A 131 -1.62 -17.85 -6.25
CA THR A 131 -0.70 -17.16 -7.16
C THR A 131 -1.15 -17.27 -8.63
N LYS A 132 -1.66 -18.43 -9.05
CA LYS A 132 -2.27 -18.60 -10.39
C LYS A 132 -3.46 -17.66 -10.57
N TYR A 133 -4.32 -17.57 -9.55
CA TYR A 133 -5.50 -16.70 -9.60
C TYR A 133 -5.13 -15.21 -9.60
N ALA A 134 -4.17 -14.78 -8.78
CA ALA A 134 -3.64 -13.41 -8.83
C ALA A 134 -3.08 -13.06 -10.22
N ARG A 135 -2.31 -13.97 -10.85
CA ARG A 135 -1.82 -13.78 -12.22
C ARG A 135 -2.95 -13.70 -13.25
N GLN A 136 -4.04 -14.43 -13.06
CA GLN A 136 -5.21 -14.34 -13.93
C GLN A 136 -5.84 -12.96 -13.84
N ILE A 137 -6.16 -12.49 -12.62
CA ILE A 137 -6.69 -11.14 -12.37
C ILE A 137 -5.81 -10.07 -13.02
N TRP A 138 -4.49 -10.16 -12.83
CA TRP A 138 -3.53 -9.21 -13.41
C TRP A 138 -3.50 -9.20 -14.94
N ARG A 139 -3.69 -10.36 -15.59
CA ARG A 139 -3.78 -10.44 -17.06
C ARG A 139 -5.10 -9.87 -17.57
N GLU A 140 -6.21 -10.21 -16.92
CA GLU A 140 -7.55 -9.75 -17.27
C GLU A 140 -7.70 -8.23 -17.10
N SER A 141 -6.98 -7.64 -16.15
CA SER A 141 -6.90 -6.19 -15.99
C SER A 141 -6.01 -5.50 -17.04
N GLY A 142 -5.56 -6.20 -18.09
CA GLY A 142 -4.66 -5.65 -19.11
C GLY A 142 -3.26 -5.32 -18.59
N LYS A 143 -2.83 -5.92 -17.47
CA LYS A 143 -1.50 -5.73 -16.86
C LYS A 143 -1.19 -4.30 -16.42
N ILE A 144 -2.22 -3.48 -16.16
CA ILE A 144 -2.05 -2.06 -15.80
C ILE A 144 -1.59 -1.83 -14.34
N TYR A 145 -1.76 -2.81 -13.46
CA TYR A 145 -1.41 -2.71 -12.05
C TYR A 145 -0.05 -3.34 -11.76
N ASP A 146 0.65 -2.81 -10.76
CA ASP A 146 1.97 -3.28 -10.34
C ASP A 146 1.91 -4.41 -9.29
N ALA A 147 3.05 -5.05 -9.07
CA ALA A 147 3.19 -6.12 -8.08
C ALA A 147 2.92 -5.63 -6.64
N ASP A 148 3.20 -4.36 -6.35
CA ASP A 148 2.93 -3.77 -5.03
C ASP A 148 1.43 -3.68 -4.75
N SER A 149 0.60 -3.31 -5.73
CA SER A 149 -0.86 -3.28 -5.60
C SER A 149 -1.44 -4.66 -5.29
N PHE A 150 -0.90 -5.72 -5.91
CA PHE A 150 -1.30 -7.11 -5.60
C PHE A 150 -0.79 -7.60 -4.25
N TYR A 151 0.40 -7.15 -3.84
CA TYR A 151 0.93 -7.46 -2.51
C TYR A 151 0.10 -6.80 -1.41
N GLN A 152 -0.25 -5.52 -1.59
CA GLN A 152 -1.19 -4.79 -0.73
C GLN A 152 -2.53 -5.53 -0.63
N MET A 153 -3.10 -5.96 -1.76
CA MET A 153 -4.33 -6.76 -1.79
C MET A 153 -4.23 -8.05 -0.98
N ALA A 154 -3.11 -8.78 -1.11
CA ALA A 154 -2.88 -9.99 -0.33
C ALA A 154 -2.89 -9.70 1.18
N LEU A 155 -2.27 -8.60 1.62
CA LEU A 155 -2.30 -8.16 3.02
C LEU A 155 -3.72 -7.83 3.49
N GLU A 156 -4.50 -7.08 2.69
CA GLU A 156 -5.90 -6.78 3.03
C GLU A 156 -6.79 -8.03 3.10
N CYS A 157 -6.42 -9.08 2.38
CA CYS A 157 -7.11 -10.37 2.38
C CYS A 157 -6.62 -11.31 3.50
N GLY A 158 -5.77 -10.82 4.42
CA GLY A 158 -5.32 -11.57 5.59
C GLY A 158 -4.10 -12.46 5.37
N LEU A 159 -3.42 -12.37 4.22
CA LEU A 159 -2.14 -13.04 4.04
C LEU A 159 -1.06 -12.30 4.82
N ASN A 160 -0.27 -13.04 5.59
CA ASN A 160 0.85 -12.49 6.36
C ASN A 160 2.12 -12.33 5.53
N ASN A 161 3.17 -11.81 6.16
CA ASN A 161 4.51 -11.62 5.62
C ASN A 161 5.18 -12.91 5.10
N PHE A 162 4.68 -14.11 5.43
CA PHE A 162 5.22 -15.36 4.87
C PHE A 162 4.56 -15.75 3.54
N ARG A 163 3.27 -15.41 3.34
CA ARG A 163 2.49 -15.84 2.17
C ARG A 163 2.29 -14.75 1.14
N ALA A 164 2.02 -13.52 1.58
CA ALA A 164 1.82 -12.38 0.69
C ALA A 164 3.00 -12.16 -0.28
N PRO A 165 4.29 -12.37 0.09
CA PRO A 165 5.40 -12.25 -0.85
C PRO A 165 5.32 -13.16 -2.08
N SER A 166 4.66 -14.32 -1.99
CA SER A 166 4.48 -15.21 -3.14
C SER A 166 3.57 -14.59 -4.18
N ILE A 167 2.55 -13.83 -3.77
CA ILE A 167 1.68 -13.07 -4.68
C ILE A 167 2.49 -11.98 -5.38
N TYR A 168 3.28 -11.21 -4.63
CA TYR A 168 4.19 -10.18 -5.18
C TYR A 168 5.13 -10.77 -6.24
N ARG A 169 5.83 -11.86 -5.90
CA ARG A 169 6.78 -12.52 -6.80
C ARG A 169 6.08 -13.05 -8.05
N ALA A 170 4.91 -13.66 -7.88
CA ALA A 170 4.14 -14.21 -8.99
C ALA A 170 3.80 -13.14 -10.05
N ILE A 171 3.42 -11.93 -9.63
CA ILE A 171 3.14 -10.82 -10.56
C ILE A 171 4.42 -10.26 -11.16
N ARG A 172 5.45 -10.04 -10.33
CA ARG A 172 6.74 -9.48 -10.78
C ARG A 172 7.42 -10.34 -11.85
N GLU A 173 7.34 -11.67 -11.74
CA GLU A 173 7.92 -12.62 -12.70
C GLU A 173 7.08 -12.79 -13.97
N ALA A 174 5.81 -12.40 -13.95
CA ALA A 174 4.91 -12.51 -15.09
C ALA A 174 4.87 -11.23 -15.96
N ARG A 175 5.47 -10.14 -15.47
CA ARG A 175 5.62 -8.85 -16.15
C ARG A 175 6.72 -8.89 -17.19
#